data_AF-A0A838UJ25-F1
#
_entry.id   AF-A0A838UJ25-F1
#
_cell.length_a   1.000
_cell.length_b   1.000
_cell.length_c   1.000
_cell.angle_alpha   90.00
_cell.angle_beta   90.00
_cell.angle_gamma   90.00
#
_symmetry.space_group_name_H-M   'P 1'
#
loop_
_entity.id
_entity.type
_entity.pdbx_description
1 polymer ?
#
loop_
_entity_poly.entity_id
_entity_poly.type
_entity_poly.pdbx_seq_one_letter_code
_entity_poly.pdbx_strand_id
1 'polypeptide(L)'
;AGAGLLVTSMFGPSLNANTGDWSVGCSGHWFEDGEIAYPVTEITVAGNLIDIYGRLIPGSDLEIRRSANAPSILVDALSIAGK
;
A
#
# COMPACT_ATOMS: atom_id res chain seq x y z
N ALA A 1 -9.71 -4.81 9.64
CA ALA A 1 -8.56 -5.60 9.16
C ALA A 1 -7.99 -6.36 10.34
N GLY A 2 -7.55 -7.62 10.15
CA GLY A 2 -6.93 -8.42 11.22
C GLY A 2 -5.47 -8.03 11.39
N ALA A 3 -4.60 -8.46 10.47
CA ALA A 3 -3.20 -8.07 10.41
C ALA A 3 -2.82 -7.57 9.01
N GLY A 4 -1.77 -6.75 8.91
CA GLY A 4 -1.27 -6.29 7.61
C GLY A 4 -0.19 -5.22 7.68
N LEU A 5 0.16 -4.70 6.51
CA LEU A 5 1.16 -3.68 6.32
C LEU A 5 0.52 -2.31 6.12
N LEU A 6 0.78 -1.38 7.03
CA LEU A 6 0.51 0.04 6.84
C LEU A 6 1.72 0.69 6.16
N VAL A 7 1.58 0.99 4.86
CA VAL A 7 2.62 1.69 4.10
C VAL A 7 2.55 3.19 4.36
N THR A 8 3.65 3.78 4.82
CA THR A 8 3.75 5.24 5.06
C THR A 8 4.76 5.93 4.14
N SER A 9 5.64 5.17 3.50
CA SER A 9 6.58 5.67 2.50
C SER A 9 6.79 4.66 1.38
N MET A 10 7.00 5.17 0.17
CA MET A 10 7.27 4.39 -1.04
C MET A 10 8.48 5.00 -1.78
N PHE A 11 9.30 4.15 -2.39
CA PHE A 11 10.50 4.55 -3.13
C PHE A 11 10.76 3.59 -4.30
N GLY A 12 11.34 4.13 -5.37
CA GLY A 12 11.73 3.36 -6.56
C GLY A 12 10.60 2.54 -7.20
N PRO A 13 9.43 3.13 -7.52
CA PRO A 13 8.36 2.39 -8.19
C PRO A 13 8.79 1.95 -9.60
N SER A 14 8.42 0.73 -9.96
CA SER A 14 8.51 0.18 -11.31
C SER A 14 7.11 -0.12 -11.81
N LEU A 15 6.80 0.28 -13.04
CA LEU A 15 5.51 0.09 -13.68
C LEU A 15 5.70 -0.31 -15.14
N ASN A 16 5.10 -1.42 -15.53
CA ASN A 16 4.87 -1.72 -16.93
C ASN A 16 3.51 -1.14 -17.36
N ALA A 17 3.53 -0.03 -18.09
CA ALA A 17 2.31 0.66 -18.51
C ALA A 17 1.45 -0.13 -19.53
N ASN A 18 2.03 -1.13 -20.21
CA ASN A 18 1.30 -1.95 -21.18
C ASN A 18 0.47 -3.05 -20.50
N THR A 19 0.94 -3.57 -19.36
CA THR A 19 0.30 -4.70 -18.66
C THR A 19 -0.31 -4.32 -17.32
N GLY A 20 0.14 -3.21 -16.71
CA GLY A 20 -0.25 -2.80 -15.37
C GLY A 20 0.59 -3.41 -14.25
N ASP A 21 1.61 -4.21 -14.57
CA ASP A 21 2.47 -4.82 -13.54
C ASP A 21 3.25 -3.75 -12.80
N TRP A 22 3.13 -3.75 -11.48
CA TRP A 22 3.66 -2.72 -10.61
C TRP A 22 4.37 -3.34 -9.41
N SER A 23 5.49 -2.73 -9.04
CA SER A 23 6.27 -3.09 -7.86
C SER A 23 6.91 -1.85 -7.28
N VAL A 24 6.98 -1.75 -5.96
CA VAL A 24 7.56 -0.60 -5.27
C VAL A 24 8.25 -1.03 -3.98
N GLY A 25 9.37 -0.38 -3.67
CA GLY A 25 9.98 -0.46 -2.35
C GLY A 25 9.19 0.42 -1.36
N CYS A 26 8.99 -0.05 -0.15
CA CYS A 26 8.19 0.65 0.84
C CYS A 26 8.70 0.44 2.27
N SER A 27 8.25 1.33 3.14
CA SER A 27 8.42 1.23 4.59
C SER A 27 7.16 1.71 5.31
N GLY A 28 7.04 1.31 6.57
CA GLY A 28 5.90 1.66 7.41
C GLY A 28 5.82 0.78 8.66
N HIS A 29 4.65 0.24 8.92
CA HIS A 29 4.36 -0.49 10.15
C HIS A 29 3.57 -1.75 9.88
N TRP A 30 3.95 -2.85 10.53
CA TRP A 30 3.07 -3.99 10.66
C TRP A 30 2.03 -3.71 11.74
N PHE A 31 0.77 -4.08 11.50
CA PHE A 31 -0.30 -3.98 12.49
C PHE A 31 -0.96 -5.34 12.68
N GLU A 32 -1.44 -5.59 13.89
CA GLU A 32 -2.19 -6.79 14.29
C GLU A 32 -3.32 -6.39 15.22
N ASP A 33 -4.50 -6.97 15.03
CA ASP A 33 -5.73 -6.67 15.78
C ASP A 33 -6.10 -5.18 15.86
N GLY A 34 -5.70 -4.42 14.82
CA GLY A 34 -5.95 -2.98 14.72
C GLY A 34 -4.93 -2.10 15.42
N GLU A 35 -3.88 -2.67 16.02
CA GLU A 35 -2.80 -1.92 16.68
C GLU A 35 -1.46 -2.08 15.93
N ILE A 36 -0.63 -1.03 15.95
CA ILE A 36 0.71 -1.08 15.36
C ILE A 36 1.59 -1.99 16.22
N ALA A 37 2.16 -3.03 15.61
CA ALA A 37 3.01 -4.00 16.28
C ALA A 37 4.50 -3.58 16.25
N TYR A 38 5.05 -3.33 15.06
CA TYR A 38 6.46 -2.96 14.88
C TYR A 38 6.71 -2.22 13.56
N PRO A 39 7.77 -1.39 13.46
CA PRO A 39 8.16 -0.77 12.20
C PRO A 39 8.76 -1.79 11.23
N VAL A 40 8.57 -1.56 9.94
CA VAL A 40 9.13 -2.38 8.86
C VAL A 40 9.76 -1.51 7.78
N THR A 41 10.87 -1.98 7.23
CA THR A 41 11.68 -1.27 6.24
C THR A 41 12.15 -2.22 5.15
N GLU A 42 12.53 -1.67 4.00
CA GLU A 42 13.11 -2.44 2.88
C GLU A 42 12.18 -3.57 2.37
N ILE A 43 10.87 -3.35 2.43
CA ILE A 43 9.87 -4.28 1.91
C ILE A 43 9.51 -3.91 0.48
N THR A 44 9.36 -4.90 -0.38
CA THR A 44 8.80 -4.74 -1.73
C THR A 44 7.35 -5.18 -1.75
N VAL A 45 6.48 -4.34 -2.30
CA VAL A 45 5.07 -4.64 -2.55
C VAL A 45 4.85 -4.67 -4.05
N ALA A 46 4.16 -5.70 -4.54
CA ALA A 46 3.90 -5.88 -5.96
C ALA A 46 2.49 -6.40 -6.26
N GLY A 47 2.00 -6.10 -7.46
CA GLY A 47 0.71 -6.54 -7.98
C GLY A 47 0.43 -5.95 -9.36
N ASN A 48 -0.81 -6.08 -9.84
CA ASN A 48 -1.25 -5.45 -11.07
C ASN A 48 -2.17 -4.25 -10.75
N LEU A 49 -1.86 -3.06 -11.27
CA LEU A 49 -2.61 -1.84 -10.96
C LEU A 49 -4.07 -1.93 -11.40
N ILE A 50 -4.38 -2.61 -12.50
CA ILE A 50 -5.77 -2.74 -12.98
C ILE A 50 -6.61 -3.48 -11.94
N ASP A 51 -6.09 -4.60 -11.43
CA ASP A 51 -6.74 -5.41 -10.39
C ASP A 51 -6.79 -4.68 -9.05
N ILE A 52 -5.74 -3.94 -8.71
CA ILE A 52 -5.66 -3.13 -7.48
C ILE A 52 -6.74 -2.06 -7.49
N TYR A 53 -6.83 -1.26 -8.56
CA TYR A 53 -7.83 -0.19 -8.67
C TYR A 53 -9.27 -0.72 -8.59
N GLY A 54 -9.53 -1.94 -9.09
CA GLY A 54 -10.84 -2.59 -8.99
C GLY A 54 -11.25 -3.04 -7.59
N ARG A 55 -10.35 -3.06 -6.61
CA ARG A 55 -10.57 -3.62 -5.26
C ARG A 55 -10.30 -2.64 -4.12
N LEU A 56 -10.03 -1.37 -4.42
CA LEU A 56 -9.72 -0.38 -3.39
C LEU A 56 -10.90 -0.17 -2.44
N ILE A 57 -10.60 -0.16 -1.14
CA ILE A 57 -11.55 0.21 -0.09
C ILE A 57 -11.06 1.53 0.53
N PRO A 58 -11.76 2.65 0.30
CA PRO A 58 -11.37 3.95 0.85
C PRO A 58 -11.67 4.04 2.35
N GLY A 59 -10.79 4.72 3.07
CA GLY A 59 -11.00 5.16 4.44
C GLY A 59 -11.92 6.37 4.55
N SER A 60 -12.24 6.74 5.80
CA SER A 60 -13.06 7.91 6.15
C SER A 60 -12.24 9.12 6.61
N ASP A 61 -10.92 9.07 6.40
CA ASP A 61 -9.90 10.00 6.89
C ASP A 61 -9.37 10.95 5.80
N LEU A 62 -10.20 11.27 4.80
CA LEU A 62 -9.82 12.21 3.75
C LEU A 62 -9.50 13.59 4.34
N GLU A 63 -8.31 14.10 4.03
CA GLU A 63 -7.92 15.48 4.31
C GLU A 63 -7.53 16.22 3.03
N ILE A 64 -8.04 17.45 2.87
CA ILE A 64 -7.74 18.29 1.71
C ILE A 64 -6.51 19.14 2.02
N ARG A 65 -5.35 18.75 1.48
CA ARG A 65 -4.06 19.41 1.71
C ARG A 65 -3.43 19.98 0.45
N ARG A 66 -3.69 19.40 -0.73
CA ARG A 66 -3.04 19.75 -2.01
C ARG A 66 -4.04 19.69 -3.18
N SER A 67 -3.54 19.82 -4.40
CA SER A 67 -4.34 19.70 -5.64
C SER A 67 -4.87 18.28 -5.88
N ALA A 68 -4.21 17.26 -5.34
CA ALA A 68 -4.67 15.88 -5.33
C ALA A 68 -4.71 15.36 -3.89
N ASN A 69 -5.83 14.75 -3.50
CA ASN A 69 -6.06 14.24 -2.15
C ASN A 69 -6.73 12.88 -2.25
N ALA A 70 -6.40 11.99 -1.32
CA ALA A 70 -7.01 10.68 -1.17
C ALA A 70 -7.09 10.37 0.34
N PRO A 71 -8.10 9.61 0.80
CA PRO A 71 -8.08 9.02 2.12
C PRO A 71 -7.00 7.93 2.19
N SER A 72 -6.81 7.34 3.37
CA SER A 72 -6.12 6.05 3.47
C SER A 72 -6.85 5.01 2.61
N ILE A 73 -6.11 4.11 1.97
CA ILE A 73 -6.66 3.09 1.08
C ILE A 73 -6.26 1.71 1.59
N LEU A 74 -7.25 0.85 1.75
CA LEU A 74 -7.04 -0.58 2.01
C LEU A 74 -7.14 -1.34 0.68
N VAL A 75 -6.18 -2.23 0.47
CA VAL A 75 -6.15 -3.16 -0.66
C VAL A 75 -5.68 -4.52 -0.15
N ASP A 76 -6.38 -5.57 -0.55
CA ASP A 76 -6.06 -6.95 -0.21
C ASP A 76 -5.16 -7.61 -1.27
N ALA A 77 -4.67 -8.81 -0.97
CA ALA A 77 -3.98 -9.69 -1.92
C ALA A 77 -2.81 -9.04 -2.69
N LEU A 78 -2.01 -8.20 -2.03
CA LEU A 78 -0.72 -7.76 -2.56
C LEU A 78 0.38 -8.74 -2.18
N SER A 79 1.32 -8.95 -3.10
CA SER A 79 2.54 -9.71 -2.82
C SER A 79 3.49 -8.85 -2.01
N ILE A 80 3.86 -9.33 -0.82
CA ILE A 80 4.84 -8.69 0.06
C ILE A 80 6.11 -9.55 0.05
N ALA A 81 7.23 -8.95 -0.35
CA ALA A 81 8.54 -9.58 -0.37
C ALA A 81 9.51 -8.77 0.50
N GLY A 82 10.19 -9.42 1.43
CA GLY A 82 11.04 -8.78 2.44
C GLY A 82 10.95 -9.56 3.75
N LYS A 83 11.83 -9.27 4.72
CA LYS A 83 11.80 -9.87 6.04
C LYS A 83 11.82 -8.78 7.10
#